data_AF-A0A7C5I2N0-F1
#
_entry.id   AF-A0A7C5I2N0-F1
#
_cell.length_a   1.000
_cell.length_b   1.000
_cell.length_c   1.000
_cell.angle_alpha   90.00
_cell.angle_beta   90.00
_cell.angle_gamma   90.00
#
_symmetry.space_group_name_H-M   'P 1'
#
loop_
_entity.id
_entity.type
_entity.pdbx_description
1 polymer ?
#
loop_
_entity_poly.entity_id
_entity_poly.type
_entity_poly.pdbx_seq_one_letter_code
_entity_poly.pdbx_strand_id
1 'polypeptide(L)'
;MLKKTKQVFTVTLGVAFIILLSAPAAWAGNVSGSIASDTIWNASGSPHIVTGDVTVEAGAVLTINSGVQVKFDSGFSLIVEGTLNASGTKSSQVLFTSNQSSPAIGDWNGIRFKDNSAGTLGNCVIEYAGIGIHLNGDGTPLITGCTVRRNNRGIEVYNFYGTPQSVVSRCSFYGNTEYNYYVYSYGSWNTTTLNARNNYWGVINPQIINQRIYDYIDDGSMAVVDYSSFLDSDMNVVDVSTLLESQEEIPDVDLADLIAALQISVSLTPSLMPQIDPDEDGKVGLPEAIYVAQVLAGLRFLPPMREYFLSGIIFEDTTLDLEGSPYTITKNVRVLPGVTLTIEPGVKIEFEGNYSLWVDGRIDANGTEATPITFTSARSNPSPGNWQGIYFGEGATGNISYSVIEYANRGIECYSASPTIRDNTIQNTYRSGVYLTNSSASVENNTIQSNGWGMALHNSSPPVIGNTIRDNDNGILIEDDSYPTITDNSIHDNSDGDTRYDIKIGNYKDGDTVIINAAHNWWGATALSVIEPNIYDY
;
A
#
# COMPACT_ATOMS: atom_id res chain seq x y z
N MET A 1 -61.43 28.59 -61.71
CA MET A 1 -60.83 27.84 -60.59
C MET A 1 -59.31 27.85 -60.75
N LEU A 2 -58.61 28.39 -59.74
CA LEU A 2 -57.14 28.45 -59.63
C LEU A 2 -56.48 27.05 -59.65
N LYS A 3 -55.25 26.97 -60.18
CA LYS A 3 -54.07 26.29 -59.56
C LYS A 3 -52.86 26.42 -60.50
N LYS A 4 -51.94 27.34 -60.21
CA LYS A 4 -50.69 27.17 -59.43
C LYS A 4 -49.55 26.48 -60.21
N THR A 5 -48.66 27.32 -60.69
CA THR A 5 -47.29 27.07 -61.15
C THR A 5 -46.45 26.40 -60.06
N LYS A 6 -45.64 25.39 -60.41
CA LYS A 6 -44.48 24.94 -59.61
C LYS A 6 -43.26 24.87 -60.52
N GLN A 7 -42.28 25.72 -60.25
CA GLN A 7 -40.92 25.64 -60.79
C GLN A 7 -40.21 24.42 -60.18
N VAL A 8 -39.48 23.68 -61.01
CA VAL A 8 -38.53 22.65 -60.56
C VAL A 8 -37.14 23.22 -60.81
N PHE A 9 -36.37 23.39 -59.73
CA PHE A 9 -34.94 23.76 -59.78
C PHE A 9 -34.11 22.49 -59.96
N THR A 10 -33.24 22.49 -60.96
CA THR A 10 -32.22 21.47 -61.21
C THR A 10 -30.99 21.77 -60.34
N VAL A 11 -30.56 20.82 -59.51
CA VAL A 11 -29.30 20.87 -58.77
C VAL A 11 -28.31 19.96 -59.48
N THR A 12 -27.27 20.54 -60.08
CA THR A 12 -26.15 19.83 -60.71
C THR A 12 -25.11 19.52 -59.64
N LEU A 13 -24.90 18.24 -59.31
CA LEU A 13 -23.80 17.80 -58.43
C LEU A 13 -22.51 17.72 -59.24
N GLY A 14 -21.55 18.61 -58.98
CA GLY A 14 -20.19 18.52 -59.51
C GLY A 14 -19.35 17.57 -58.66
N VAL A 15 -18.89 16.47 -59.24
CA VAL A 15 -17.94 15.54 -58.60
C VAL A 15 -16.52 16.06 -58.84
N ALA A 16 -15.85 16.49 -57.78
CA ALA A 16 -14.42 16.83 -57.82
C ALA A 16 -13.60 15.54 -57.65
N PHE A 17 -12.79 15.21 -58.66
CA PHE A 17 -11.86 14.09 -58.66
C PHE A 17 -10.62 14.48 -57.84
N ILE A 18 -10.51 14.00 -56.60
CA ILE A 18 -9.30 14.13 -55.80
C ILE A 18 -8.33 13.05 -56.27
N ILE A 19 -7.25 13.46 -56.93
CA ILE A 19 -6.12 12.58 -57.25
C ILE A 19 -5.39 12.28 -55.94
N LEU A 20 -5.61 11.08 -55.39
CA LEU A 20 -4.78 10.49 -54.35
C LEU A 20 -3.42 10.14 -54.94
N LEU A 21 -2.46 11.06 -54.78
CA LEU A 21 -1.04 10.73 -54.90
C LEU A 21 -0.70 9.83 -53.70
N SER A 22 -0.51 8.53 -53.96
CA SER A 22 0.04 7.60 -52.99
C SER A 22 1.46 8.04 -52.64
N ALA A 23 1.64 8.55 -51.41
CA ALA A 23 2.97 8.76 -50.86
C ALA A 23 3.69 7.40 -50.79
N PRO A 24 4.96 7.30 -51.20
CA PRO A 24 5.73 6.07 -51.06
C PRO A 24 5.80 5.69 -49.57
N ALA A 25 5.73 4.39 -49.29
CA ALA A 25 5.91 3.85 -47.94
C ALA A 25 7.21 4.39 -47.34
N ALA A 26 7.08 5.23 -46.31
CA ALA A 26 8.22 5.85 -45.65
C ALA A 26 8.93 4.77 -44.84
N TRP A 27 10.22 4.59 -45.12
CA TRP A 27 11.12 3.79 -44.31
C TRP A 27 11.18 4.37 -42.89
N ALA A 28 11.46 3.53 -41.88
CA ALA A 28 11.74 3.96 -40.52
C ALA A 28 12.69 5.17 -40.53
N GLY A 29 12.20 6.32 -40.07
CA GLY A 29 12.95 7.57 -40.14
C GLY A 29 13.89 7.68 -38.96
N ASN A 30 15.20 7.68 -39.21
CA ASN A 30 16.15 8.10 -38.18
C ASN A 30 15.93 9.58 -37.88
N VAL A 31 15.77 9.93 -36.61
CA VAL A 31 15.58 11.29 -36.12
C VAL A 31 16.65 11.64 -35.09
N SER A 32 17.08 12.89 -35.08
CA SER A 32 18.06 13.47 -34.15
C SER A 32 18.09 14.99 -34.32
N GLY A 33 18.59 15.71 -33.32
CA GLY A 33 18.79 17.16 -33.39
C GLY A 33 17.52 17.97 -33.15
N SER A 34 17.53 19.22 -33.61
CA SER A 34 16.47 20.19 -33.33
C SER A 34 15.23 20.03 -34.21
N ILE A 35 14.06 20.12 -33.58
CA ILE A 35 12.76 20.38 -34.20
C ILE A 35 12.45 21.87 -33.97
N ALA A 36 12.85 22.70 -34.93
CA ALA A 36 12.73 24.17 -34.86
C ALA A 36 11.38 24.71 -35.39
N SER A 37 10.56 23.85 -35.98
CA SER A 37 9.23 24.20 -36.50
C SER A 37 8.26 23.06 -36.28
N ASP A 38 6.96 23.38 -36.29
CA ASP A 38 5.88 22.40 -36.11
C ASP A 38 6.08 21.16 -36.99
N THR A 39 6.08 20.01 -36.34
CA THR A 39 6.42 18.73 -36.94
C THR A 39 5.40 17.68 -36.52
N ILE A 40 5.01 16.81 -37.45
CA ILE A 40 4.04 15.74 -37.20
C ILE A 40 4.69 14.39 -37.47
N TRP A 41 4.67 13.51 -36.46
CA TRP A 41 5.02 12.11 -36.59
C TRP A 41 3.74 11.28 -36.72
N ASN A 42 3.66 10.52 -37.83
CA ASN A 42 2.52 9.67 -38.16
C ASN A 42 2.90 8.18 -38.09
N ALA A 43 1.90 7.33 -37.85
CA ALA A 43 2.08 5.87 -37.79
C ALA A 43 2.68 5.31 -39.10
N SER A 44 2.38 5.92 -40.25
CA SER A 44 2.95 5.53 -41.55
C SER A 44 4.46 5.72 -41.67
N GLY A 45 5.07 6.53 -40.80
CA GLY A 45 6.52 6.70 -40.69
C GLY A 45 7.15 5.96 -39.52
N SER A 46 6.40 5.10 -38.83
CA SER A 46 6.90 4.35 -37.68
C SER A 46 7.70 3.10 -38.08
N PRO A 47 8.71 2.69 -37.29
CA PRO A 47 9.21 3.39 -36.11
C PRO A 47 10.04 4.64 -36.47
N HIS A 48 9.93 5.69 -35.65
CA HIS A 48 10.87 6.80 -35.65
C HIS A 48 12.03 6.40 -34.74
N ILE A 49 13.24 6.28 -35.30
CA ILE A 49 14.42 5.80 -34.56
C ILE A 49 15.25 7.00 -34.12
N VAL A 50 15.30 7.26 -32.82
CA VAL A 50 16.05 8.34 -32.21
C VAL A 50 17.52 7.91 -32.09
N THR A 51 18.35 8.44 -32.99
CA THR A 51 19.79 8.09 -33.11
C THR A 51 20.73 9.13 -32.47
N GLY A 52 20.14 10.16 -31.88
CA GLY A 52 20.77 11.23 -31.13
C GLY A 52 19.67 11.98 -30.37
N ASP A 53 20.02 12.80 -29.36
CA ASP A 53 19.01 13.60 -28.66
C ASP A 53 18.16 14.39 -29.66
N VAL A 54 16.84 14.38 -29.45
CA VAL A 54 15.88 15.18 -30.22
C VAL A 54 15.37 16.29 -29.31
N THR A 55 15.49 17.54 -29.75
CA THR A 55 15.01 18.70 -28.99
C THR A 55 13.87 19.37 -29.72
N VAL A 56 12.69 19.44 -29.09
CA VAL A 56 11.59 20.30 -29.53
C VAL A 56 11.89 21.70 -29.03
N GLU A 57 12.34 22.59 -29.91
CA GLU A 57 12.79 23.93 -29.54
C GLU A 57 11.63 24.81 -29.04
N ALA A 58 11.95 25.83 -28.27
CA ALA A 58 10.97 26.80 -27.78
C ALA A 58 10.16 27.41 -28.94
N GLY A 59 8.83 27.35 -28.84
CA GLY A 59 7.90 27.83 -29.87
C GLY A 59 7.54 26.81 -30.96
N ALA A 60 8.21 25.66 -31.03
CA ALA A 60 7.85 24.57 -31.94
C ALA A 60 6.89 23.57 -31.28
N VAL A 61 6.04 22.93 -32.09
CA VAL A 61 5.14 21.85 -31.67
C VAL A 61 5.55 20.53 -32.33
N LEU A 62 5.89 19.51 -31.54
CA LEU A 62 5.95 18.13 -32.02
C LEU A 62 4.61 17.44 -31.73
N THR A 63 3.88 17.08 -32.79
CA THR A 63 2.66 16.27 -32.70
C THR A 63 2.95 14.82 -33.05
N ILE A 64 2.68 13.90 -32.14
CA ILE A 64 2.84 12.45 -32.33
C ILE A 64 1.46 11.80 -32.32
N ASN A 65 1.03 11.34 -33.50
CA ASN A 65 -0.29 10.77 -33.68
C ASN A 65 -0.38 9.34 -33.13
N SER A 66 -1.60 8.90 -32.82
CA SER A 66 -1.92 7.55 -32.37
C SER A 66 -1.25 6.45 -33.21
N GLY A 67 -0.77 5.40 -32.54
CA GLY A 67 -0.12 4.24 -33.17
C GLY A 67 1.34 4.44 -33.55
N VAL A 68 1.92 5.63 -33.29
CA VAL A 68 3.34 5.87 -33.55
C VAL A 68 4.23 5.09 -32.59
N GLN A 69 5.31 4.51 -33.12
CA GLN A 69 6.41 3.95 -32.33
C GLN A 69 7.63 4.87 -32.44
N VAL A 70 8.17 5.26 -31.28
CA VAL A 70 9.41 6.02 -31.13
C VAL A 70 10.39 5.11 -30.38
N LYS A 71 11.49 4.75 -31.05
CA LYS A 71 12.51 3.85 -30.50
C LYS A 71 13.82 4.59 -30.31
N PHE A 72 14.43 4.47 -29.15
CA PHE A 72 15.64 5.21 -28.80
C PHE A 72 16.89 4.32 -28.83
N ASP A 73 17.92 4.74 -29.55
CA ASP A 73 19.27 4.22 -29.33
C ASP A 73 19.77 4.62 -27.94
N SER A 74 20.75 3.86 -27.43
CA SER A 74 21.11 3.94 -26.03
C SER A 74 21.64 5.30 -25.60
N GLY A 75 21.16 5.80 -24.46
CA GLY A 75 21.59 7.05 -23.84
C GLY A 75 20.96 8.33 -24.42
N PHE A 76 20.06 8.24 -25.40
CA PHE A 76 19.42 9.41 -26.00
C PHE A 76 18.04 9.71 -25.41
N SER A 77 17.61 10.94 -25.66
CA SER A 77 16.50 11.59 -24.97
C SER A 77 15.60 12.32 -25.95
N LEU A 78 14.33 12.49 -25.56
CA LEU A 78 13.45 13.48 -26.17
C LEU A 78 13.36 14.67 -25.22
N ILE A 79 13.94 15.80 -25.61
CA ILE A 79 13.99 17.04 -24.83
C ILE A 79 12.91 17.98 -25.37
N VAL A 80 12.11 18.55 -24.47
CA VAL A 80 10.99 19.42 -24.81
C VAL A 80 11.23 20.79 -24.16
N GLU A 81 11.57 21.78 -24.99
CA GLU A 81 11.63 23.20 -24.65
C GLU A 81 10.42 23.96 -25.23
N GLY A 82 9.77 23.41 -26.26
CA GLY A 82 8.51 23.88 -26.83
C GLY A 82 7.30 23.08 -26.35
N THR A 83 6.53 22.52 -27.29
CA THR A 83 5.31 21.74 -27.00
C THR A 83 5.39 20.31 -27.56
N LEU A 84 5.12 19.31 -26.72
CA LEU A 84 4.98 17.91 -27.15
C LEU A 84 3.53 17.43 -26.99
N ASN A 85 2.86 17.12 -28.10
CA ASN A 85 1.52 16.57 -28.11
C ASN A 85 1.54 15.13 -28.64
N ALA A 86 1.65 14.15 -27.74
CA ALA A 86 1.50 12.73 -28.07
C ALA A 86 0.09 12.28 -27.70
N SER A 87 -0.70 11.85 -28.69
CA SER A 87 -2.12 11.52 -28.50
C SER A 87 -2.45 10.14 -29.07
N GLY A 88 -2.23 9.12 -28.24
CA GLY A 88 -2.68 7.76 -28.49
C GLY A 88 -4.17 7.56 -28.21
N THR A 89 -4.64 6.36 -28.50
CA THR A 89 -5.95 5.83 -28.07
C THR A 89 -5.74 4.52 -27.34
N LYS A 90 -6.75 4.01 -26.62
CA LYS A 90 -6.67 2.68 -25.97
C LYS A 90 -6.36 1.55 -26.98
N SER A 91 -6.89 1.65 -28.20
CA SER A 91 -6.68 0.65 -29.25
C SER A 91 -5.40 0.87 -30.07
N SER A 92 -4.75 2.02 -29.94
CA SER A 92 -3.60 2.42 -30.75
C SER A 92 -2.78 3.46 -29.97
N GLN A 93 -2.07 2.99 -28.96
CA GLN A 93 -1.24 3.83 -28.10
C GLN A 93 0.00 4.34 -28.85
N VAL A 94 0.58 5.45 -28.38
CA VAL A 94 1.92 5.89 -28.80
C VAL A 94 2.95 5.17 -27.95
N LEU A 95 3.94 4.52 -28.54
CA LEU A 95 4.97 3.77 -27.82
C LEU A 95 6.31 4.51 -27.84
N PHE A 96 6.87 4.79 -26.66
CA PHE A 96 8.25 5.25 -26.45
C PHE A 96 9.05 4.12 -25.78
N THR A 97 10.07 3.60 -26.45
CA THR A 97 10.78 2.38 -25.99
C THR A 97 12.23 2.32 -26.48
N SER A 98 12.98 1.33 -26.02
CA SER A 98 14.34 1.04 -26.49
C SER A 98 14.37 0.55 -27.94
N ASN A 99 15.41 0.93 -28.68
CA ASN A 99 15.71 0.38 -30.01
C ASN A 99 16.59 -0.89 -29.94
N GLN A 100 16.98 -1.35 -28.74
CA GLN A 100 17.78 -2.56 -28.59
C GLN A 100 16.99 -3.82 -28.95
N SER A 101 17.71 -4.83 -29.44
CA SER A 101 17.13 -6.15 -29.75
C SER A 101 16.68 -6.92 -28.50
N SER A 102 17.26 -6.58 -27.34
CA SER A 102 16.85 -7.06 -26.02
C SER A 102 16.76 -5.86 -25.08
N PRO A 103 15.61 -5.16 -25.03
CA PRO A 103 15.42 -3.96 -24.22
C PRO A 103 15.77 -4.19 -22.75
N ALA A 104 16.58 -3.29 -22.19
CA ALA A 104 16.93 -3.25 -20.79
C ALA A 104 16.51 -1.92 -20.16
N ILE A 105 16.20 -1.96 -18.87
CA ILE A 105 15.82 -0.76 -18.11
C ILE A 105 17.02 0.19 -18.09
N GLY A 106 16.79 1.46 -18.44
CA GLY A 106 17.85 2.45 -18.55
C GLY A 106 18.52 2.53 -19.91
N ASP A 107 18.03 1.81 -20.93
CA ASP A 107 18.60 1.87 -22.29
C ASP A 107 18.60 3.29 -22.82
N TRP A 108 17.52 4.04 -22.61
CA TRP A 108 17.38 5.43 -23.05
C TRP A 108 17.04 6.35 -21.88
N ASN A 109 17.19 7.65 -22.11
CA ASN A 109 17.32 8.61 -21.02
C ASN A 109 15.98 9.18 -20.52
N GLY A 110 14.91 9.06 -21.30
CA GLY A 110 13.59 9.57 -20.96
C GLY A 110 13.06 10.71 -21.83
N ILE A 111 11.81 11.07 -21.58
CA ILE A 111 11.16 12.28 -22.11
C ILE A 111 11.35 13.40 -21.08
N ARG A 112 12.03 14.48 -21.46
CA ARG A 112 12.39 15.58 -20.56
C ARG A 112 11.67 16.86 -20.92
N PHE A 113 10.68 17.23 -20.12
CA PHE A 113 10.05 18.54 -20.16
C PHE A 113 10.94 19.53 -19.40
N LYS A 114 11.35 20.62 -20.06
CA LYS A 114 12.16 21.70 -19.51
C LYS A 114 11.28 22.88 -19.08
N ASP A 115 11.91 23.90 -18.50
CA ASP A 115 11.24 25.14 -18.11
C ASP A 115 10.42 25.72 -19.26
N ASN A 116 9.22 26.22 -18.96
CA ASN A 116 8.23 26.80 -19.88
C ASN A 116 7.73 25.84 -20.98
N SER A 117 8.07 24.55 -20.93
CA SER A 117 7.53 23.57 -21.86
C SER A 117 6.09 23.18 -21.53
N ALA A 118 5.35 22.79 -22.56
CA ALA A 118 3.95 22.40 -22.44
C ALA A 118 3.66 21.13 -23.26
N GLY A 119 2.44 20.62 -23.12
CA GLY A 119 1.96 19.58 -24.01
C GLY A 119 1.05 18.57 -23.34
N THR A 120 0.83 17.46 -24.04
CA THR A 120 -0.01 16.36 -23.58
C THR A 120 0.66 15.03 -23.92
N LEU A 121 0.74 14.15 -22.92
CA LEU A 121 0.98 12.72 -23.12
C LEU A 121 -0.33 12.00 -22.82
N GLY A 122 -1.04 11.62 -23.89
CA GLY A 122 -2.34 10.95 -23.84
C GLY A 122 -2.22 9.52 -24.36
N ASN A 123 -2.62 8.52 -23.57
CA ASN A 123 -2.61 7.10 -23.95
C ASN A 123 -1.28 6.64 -24.57
N CYS A 124 -0.18 6.99 -23.92
CA CYS A 124 1.17 6.58 -24.33
C CYS A 124 1.66 5.39 -23.49
N VAL A 125 2.54 4.56 -24.05
CA VAL A 125 3.34 3.57 -23.33
C VAL A 125 4.76 4.07 -23.28
N ILE A 126 5.33 4.18 -22.08
CA ILE A 126 6.72 4.63 -21.85
C ILE A 126 7.45 3.53 -21.09
N GLU A 127 8.45 2.91 -21.73
CA GLU A 127 9.18 1.78 -21.14
C GLU A 127 10.67 1.73 -21.49
N TYR A 128 11.43 1.06 -20.62
CA TYR A 128 12.89 0.84 -20.72
C TYR A 128 13.75 2.09 -20.61
N ALA A 129 13.22 3.19 -20.10
CA ALA A 129 13.98 4.42 -19.83
C ALA A 129 14.72 4.35 -18.49
N GLY A 130 15.70 5.23 -18.30
CA GLY A 130 16.20 5.58 -16.98
C GLY A 130 15.10 6.27 -16.19
N ILE A 131 14.64 7.42 -16.67
CA ILE A 131 13.46 8.11 -16.13
C ILE A 131 12.43 8.15 -17.25
N GLY A 132 11.24 7.58 -17.07
CA GLY A 132 10.21 7.56 -18.12
C GLY A 132 9.83 8.98 -18.57
N ILE A 133 9.38 9.78 -17.60
CA ILE A 133 8.99 11.18 -17.79
C ILE A 133 9.69 12.03 -16.73
N HIS A 134 10.51 12.98 -17.18
CA HIS A 134 11.24 13.90 -16.31
C HIS A 134 10.68 15.30 -16.48
N LEU A 135 10.10 15.85 -15.42
CA LEU A 135 9.58 17.21 -15.35
C LEU A 135 10.58 18.11 -14.63
N ASN A 136 11.28 18.93 -15.39
CA ASN A 136 12.22 19.93 -14.86
C ASN A 136 11.59 21.32 -14.85
N GLY A 137 11.69 22.01 -13.71
CA GLY A 137 11.23 23.37 -13.52
C GLY A 137 9.71 23.49 -13.56
N ASP A 138 9.22 24.44 -14.35
CA ASP A 138 7.79 24.79 -14.49
C ASP A 138 7.14 24.20 -15.75
N GLY A 139 7.73 23.15 -16.34
CA GLY A 139 7.09 22.37 -17.39
C GLY A 139 5.80 21.70 -16.89
N THR A 140 4.68 21.93 -17.59
CA THR A 140 3.34 21.49 -17.14
C THR A 140 2.57 20.65 -18.17
N PRO A 141 3.10 19.49 -18.59
CA PRO A 141 2.35 18.62 -19.48
C PRO A 141 1.12 18.03 -18.78
N LEU A 142 0.04 17.82 -19.53
CA LEU A 142 -1.06 16.96 -19.12
C LEU A 142 -0.67 15.50 -19.39
N ILE A 143 -0.62 14.66 -18.36
CA ILE A 143 -0.26 13.24 -18.48
C ILE A 143 -1.50 12.41 -18.13
N THR A 144 -2.06 11.73 -19.13
CA THR A 144 -3.29 10.95 -18.92
C THR A 144 -3.41 9.69 -19.78
N GLY A 145 -4.05 8.65 -19.25
CA GLY A 145 -4.23 7.38 -19.97
C GLY A 145 -2.93 6.61 -20.24
N CYS A 146 -1.80 7.06 -19.67
CA CYS A 146 -0.50 6.50 -20.01
C CYS A 146 -0.18 5.23 -19.21
N THR A 147 0.59 4.33 -19.79
CA THR A 147 1.22 3.20 -19.10
C THR A 147 2.71 3.48 -18.98
N VAL A 148 3.21 3.66 -17.76
CA VAL A 148 4.61 3.98 -17.48
C VAL A 148 5.24 2.83 -16.71
N ARG A 149 6.05 2.02 -17.39
CA ARG A 149 6.51 0.73 -16.86
C ARG A 149 7.93 0.39 -17.25
N ARG A 150 8.61 -0.47 -16.47
CA ARG A 150 9.96 -0.95 -16.78
C ARG A 150 10.98 0.18 -16.99
N ASN A 151 10.88 1.24 -16.21
CA ASN A 151 11.88 2.32 -16.15
C ASN A 151 12.65 2.21 -14.82
N ASN A 152 13.78 2.92 -14.64
CA ASN A 152 14.32 3.04 -13.28
C ASN A 152 13.34 3.84 -12.42
N ARG A 153 12.94 5.02 -12.89
CA ARG A 153 11.87 5.84 -12.31
C ARG A 153 10.77 6.07 -13.33
N GLY A 154 9.52 5.99 -12.90
CA GLY A 154 8.36 6.25 -13.76
C GLY A 154 8.26 7.73 -14.13
N ILE A 155 7.87 8.54 -13.15
CA ILE A 155 7.89 10.01 -13.25
C ILE A 155 8.87 10.56 -12.23
N GLU A 156 9.70 11.52 -12.65
CA GLU A 156 10.53 12.34 -11.78
C GLU A 156 10.13 13.80 -11.92
N VAL A 157 9.94 14.47 -10.78
CA VAL A 157 9.60 15.89 -10.70
C VAL A 157 10.69 16.64 -9.96
N TYR A 158 11.22 17.68 -10.59
CA TYR A 158 12.29 18.53 -10.04
C TYR A 158 11.95 20.02 -10.21
N ASN A 159 11.76 20.78 -9.12
CA ASN A 159 11.41 22.20 -9.20
C ASN A 159 11.85 23.03 -7.97
N PHE A 160 12.67 24.06 -8.19
CA PHE A 160 13.17 24.96 -7.13
C PHE A 160 12.31 26.21 -6.82
N TYR A 161 11.35 26.65 -7.65
CA TYR A 161 10.83 28.03 -7.60
C TYR A 161 9.32 28.29 -7.87
N GLY A 162 8.44 27.29 -8.08
CA GLY A 162 6.97 27.52 -8.02
C GLY A 162 6.10 26.85 -9.10
N THR A 163 4.77 26.82 -8.85
CA THR A 163 3.64 26.06 -9.47
C THR A 163 3.01 26.73 -10.73
N PRO A 164 2.22 26.04 -11.60
CA PRO A 164 1.51 24.75 -11.46
C PRO A 164 2.34 23.52 -11.82
N GLN A 165 1.78 22.35 -11.56
CA GLN A 165 2.40 21.04 -11.71
C GLN A 165 1.59 20.21 -12.71
N SER A 166 2.25 19.27 -13.39
CA SER A 166 1.56 18.35 -14.30
C SER A 166 0.42 17.64 -13.59
N VAL A 167 -0.74 17.58 -14.22
CA VAL A 167 -1.81 16.70 -13.76
C VAL A 167 -1.52 15.30 -14.30
N VAL A 168 -1.28 14.36 -13.38
CA VAL A 168 -1.06 12.96 -13.71
C VAL A 168 -2.30 12.18 -13.29
N SER A 169 -3.07 11.69 -14.25
CA SER A 169 -4.35 11.01 -13.93
C SER A 169 -4.70 9.93 -14.95
N ARG A 170 -5.44 8.91 -14.54
CA ARG A 170 -5.85 7.77 -15.38
C ARG A 170 -4.67 7.02 -15.99
N CYS A 171 -3.51 7.07 -15.35
CA CYS A 171 -2.30 6.39 -15.78
C CYS A 171 -2.08 5.11 -14.96
N SER A 172 -1.22 4.23 -15.48
CA SER A 172 -0.85 2.95 -14.88
C SER A 172 0.67 2.89 -14.69
N PHE A 173 1.11 2.73 -13.45
CA PHE A 173 2.53 2.70 -13.06
C PHE A 173 2.89 1.33 -12.48
N TYR A 174 3.78 0.59 -13.11
CA TYR A 174 4.22 -0.72 -12.58
C TYR A 174 5.54 -1.19 -13.18
N GLY A 175 6.24 -2.09 -12.48
CA GLY A 175 7.49 -2.65 -12.97
C GLY A 175 8.63 -1.65 -13.12
N ASN A 176 8.49 -0.43 -12.59
CA ASN A 176 9.61 0.51 -12.44
C ASN A 176 10.47 0.07 -11.25
N THR A 177 11.79 0.08 -11.38
CA THR A 177 12.69 -0.61 -10.44
C THR A 177 12.99 0.19 -9.18
N GLU A 178 12.99 1.51 -9.26
CA GLU A 178 13.24 2.40 -8.12
C GLU A 178 11.93 2.97 -7.58
N TYR A 179 11.28 3.87 -8.33
CA TYR A 179 10.03 4.51 -7.93
C TYR A 179 9.07 4.67 -9.11
N ASN A 180 7.76 4.61 -8.84
CA ASN A 180 6.72 4.98 -9.80
C ASN A 180 6.62 6.51 -9.91
N TYR A 181 6.80 7.22 -8.79
CA TYR A 181 6.81 8.68 -8.74
C TYR A 181 7.93 9.15 -7.81
N TYR A 182 8.81 10.03 -8.27
CA TYR A 182 9.93 10.53 -7.50
C TYR A 182 9.93 12.06 -7.46
N VAL A 183 9.91 12.63 -6.25
CA VAL A 183 10.03 14.07 -6.04
C VAL A 183 11.45 14.40 -5.63
N TYR A 184 12.07 15.34 -6.34
CA TYR A 184 13.43 15.80 -6.06
C TYR A 184 13.45 17.32 -5.90
N SER A 185 14.00 17.80 -4.77
CA SER A 185 14.37 19.20 -4.52
C SER A 185 13.25 20.23 -4.77
N TYR A 186 12.48 20.56 -3.74
CA TYR A 186 11.34 21.48 -3.82
C TYR A 186 11.55 22.78 -3.05
N GLY A 187 11.35 23.95 -3.68
CA GLY A 187 11.56 25.26 -3.03
C GLY A 187 10.46 25.72 -2.06
N SER A 188 9.28 25.11 -2.10
CA SER A 188 8.13 25.39 -1.24
C SER A 188 7.49 24.09 -0.74
N TRP A 189 8.33 23.24 -0.15
CA TRP A 189 8.02 21.87 0.30
C TRP A 189 6.90 21.77 1.34
N ASN A 190 6.67 22.81 2.14
CA ASN A 190 5.62 22.80 3.18
C ASN A 190 4.22 23.22 2.71
N THR A 191 4.04 23.57 1.43
CA THR A 191 2.73 23.99 0.88
C THR A 191 2.37 23.39 -0.48
N THR A 192 3.24 22.58 -1.09
CA THR A 192 3.00 22.03 -2.43
C THR A 192 2.50 20.60 -2.40
N THR A 193 1.38 20.36 -3.09
CA THR A 193 0.81 19.02 -3.31
C THR A 193 0.76 18.74 -4.81
N LEU A 194 1.38 17.63 -5.23
CA LEU A 194 1.38 17.16 -6.62
C LEU A 194 0.13 16.28 -6.84
N ASN A 195 -0.66 16.60 -7.87
CA ASN A 195 -1.87 15.83 -8.16
C ASN A 195 -1.54 14.58 -8.98
N ALA A 196 -1.54 13.43 -8.31
CA ALA A 196 -1.38 12.10 -8.89
C ALA A 196 -2.60 11.20 -8.58
N ARG A 197 -3.80 11.79 -8.47
CA ARG A 197 -5.04 11.06 -8.18
C ARG A 197 -5.54 10.27 -9.39
N ASN A 198 -6.39 9.28 -9.13
CA ASN A 198 -7.06 8.47 -10.17
C ASN A 198 -6.08 7.72 -11.07
N ASN A 199 -4.96 7.24 -10.51
CA ASN A 199 -3.99 6.40 -11.20
C ASN A 199 -4.02 4.98 -10.62
N TYR A 200 -3.65 4.00 -11.44
CA TYR A 200 -3.35 2.64 -10.99
C TYR A 200 -1.84 2.54 -10.72
N TRP A 201 -1.46 2.03 -9.56
CA TRP A 201 -0.06 2.01 -9.12
C TRP A 201 0.57 0.61 -9.19
N GLY A 202 -0.05 -0.28 -9.98
CA GLY A 202 0.36 -1.68 -10.11
C GLY A 202 -0.17 -2.58 -8.99
N VAL A 203 -0.70 -1.98 -7.93
CA VAL A 203 -1.27 -2.59 -6.73
C VAL A 203 -2.36 -1.67 -6.16
N ILE A 204 -3.20 -2.22 -5.29
CA ILE A 204 -4.29 -1.48 -4.62
C ILE A 204 -4.03 -1.25 -3.13
N ASN A 205 -2.90 -1.75 -2.60
CA ASN A 205 -2.53 -1.56 -1.20
C ASN A 205 -1.84 -0.18 -1.04
N PRO A 206 -2.45 0.79 -0.33
CA PRO A 206 -1.90 2.14 -0.16
C PRO A 206 -0.46 2.16 0.37
N GLN A 207 -0.08 1.18 1.19
CA GLN A 207 1.28 1.10 1.77
C GLN A 207 2.32 0.72 0.72
N ILE A 208 2.00 -0.23 -0.17
CA ILE A 208 2.88 -0.60 -1.28
C ILE A 208 2.93 0.54 -2.31
N ILE A 209 1.83 1.24 -2.52
CA ILE A 209 1.79 2.46 -3.36
C ILE A 209 2.76 3.49 -2.78
N ASN A 210 2.67 3.76 -1.48
CA ASN A 210 3.52 4.72 -0.79
C ASN A 210 5.01 4.35 -0.89
N GLN A 211 5.38 3.08 -0.74
CA GLN A 211 6.77 2.63 -0.93
C GLN A 211 7.31 2.84 -2.35
N ARG A 212 6.42 3.01 -3.34
CA ARG A 212 6.77 3.27 -4.74
C ARG A 212 6.69 4.74 -5.11
N ILE A 213 6.44 5.62 -4.15
CA ILE A 213 6.41 7.07 -4.29
C ILE A 213 7.48 7.62 -3.35
N TYR A 214 8.42 8.41 -3.86
CA TYR A 214 9.38 9.14 -3.04
C TYR A 214 8.91 10.59 -2.89
N ASP A 215 8.44 10.96 -1.70
CA ASP A 215 7.85 12.27 -1.45
C ASP A 215 8.15 12.84 -0.04
N TYR A 216 7.31 13.75 0.47
CA TYR A 216 7.43 14.32 1.82
C TYR A 216 7.53 13.26 2.93
N ILE A 217 6.90 12.10 2.75
CA ILE A 217 6.92 11.00 3.75
C ILE A 217 8.32 10.39 3.85
N ASP A 218 9.05 10.30 2.74
CA ASP A 218 10.42 9.79 2.69
C ASP A 218 11.44 10.85 3.13
N ASP A 219 11.22 12.11 2.72
CA ASP A 219 12.07 13.24 3.06
C ASP A 219 11.21 14.50 3.26
N GLY A 220 11.15 14.99 4.50
CA GLY A 220 10.32 16.15 4.89
C GLY A 220 10.68 17.48 4.21
N SER A 221 11.69 17.51 3.33
CA SER A 221 12.01 18.63 2.44
C SER A 221 11.44 18.49 1.02
N MET A 222 10.64 17.46 0.75
CA MET A 222 9.98 17.22 -0.54
C MET A 222 8.51 17.68 -0.54
N ALA A 223 7.90 17.80 -1.73
CA ALA A 223 6.46 18.03 -1.87
C ALA A 223 5.67 16.73 -1.61
N VAL A 224 4.40 16.86 -1.22
CA VAL A 224 3.50 15.70 -1.03
C VAL A 224 2.96 15.25 -2.38
N VAL A 225 2.97 13.94 -2.66
CA VAL A 225 2.29 13.36 -3.82
C VAL A 225 0.91 12.88 -3.38
N ASP A 226 -0.13 13.51 -3.90
CA ASP A 226 -1.50 13.13 -3.63
C ASP A 226 -1.96 12.05 -4.61
N TYR A 227 -1.82 10.80 -4.16
CA TYR A 227 -2.26 9.60 -4.87
C TYR A 227 -3.64 9.09 -4.43
N SER A 228 -4.40 9.89 -3.68
CA SER A 228 -5.73 9.52 -3.23
C SER A 228 -6.66 9.19 -4.40
N SER A 229 -7.73 8.44 -4.11
CA SER A 229 -8.64 7.93 -5.15
C SER A 229 -7.90 7.13 -6.24
N PHE A 230 -6.92 6.31 -5.86
CA PHE A 230 -6.24 5.42 -6.80
C PHE A 230 -7.21 4.37 -7.36
N LEU A 231 -6.89 3.88 -8.55
CA LEU A 231 -7.71 2.90 -9.27
C LEU A 231 -7.43 1.48 -8.76
N ASP A 232 -8.43 0.61 -8.80
CA ASP A 232 -8.34 -0.80 -8.39
C ASP A 232 -7.70 -1.71 -9.44
N SER A 233 -7.60 -1.22 -10.68
CA SER A 233 -7.20 -1.99 -11.84
C SER A 233 -6.59 -1.11 -12.93
N ASP A 234 -5.81 -1.73 -13.82
CA ASP A 234 -5.24 -1.05 -14.99
C ASP A 234 -6.32 -0.75 -16.03
N MET A 235 -6.73 0.52 -16.12
CA MET A 235 -7.72 0.99 -17.09
C MET A 235 -7.26 0.95 -18.56
N ASN A 236 -5.97 0.68 -18.80
CA ASN A 236 -5.38 0.58 -20.14
C ASN A 236 -5.31 -0.85 -20.66
N VAL A 237 -5.64 -1.85 -19.82
CA VAL A 237 -5.83 -3.23 -20.27
C VAL A 237 -7.19 -3.35 -20.96
N VAL A 238 -7.21 -4.04 -22.11
CA VAL A 238 -8.48 -4.42 -22.75
C VAL A 238 -9.14 -5.46 -21.86
N ASP A 239 -10.28 -5.11 -21.29
CA ASP A 239 -11.06 -6.03 -20.46
C ASP A 239 -11.65 -7.16 -21.34
N VAL A 240 -10.95 -8.29 -21.36
CA VAL A 240 -11.34 -9.46 -22.15
C VAL A 240 -12.64 -10.09 -21.64
N SER A 241 -13.05 -9.80 -20.39
CA SER A 241 -14.33 -10.28 -19.85
C SER A 241 -15.52 -9.70 -20.65
N THR A 242 -15.43 -8.44 -21.08
CA THR A 242 -16.45 -7.80 -21.92
C THR A 242 -16.49 -8.35 -23.36
N LEU A 243 -15.40 -8.96 -23.84
CA LEU A 243 -15.37 -9.67 -25.13
C LEU A 243 -16.00 -11.06 -25.01
N LEU A 244 -15.85 -11.71 -23.85
CA LEU A 244 -16.40 -13.04 -23.55
C LEU A 244 -17.88 -13.02 -23.19
N GLU A 245 -18.37 -11.98 -22.48
CA GLU A 245 -19.80 -11.78 -22.18
C GLU A 245 -20.66 -11.61 -23.44
N SER A 246 -20.05 -11.32 -24.59
CA SER A 246 -20.75 -11.20 -25.87
C SER A 246 -21.00 -12.53 -26.61
N GLN A 247 -20.56 -13.67 -26.04
CA GLN A 247 -20.80 -14.99 -26.62
C GLN A 247 -21.69 -15.82 -25.70
N GLU A 248 -22.96 -15.97 -26.11
CA GLU A 248 -23.92 -16.88 -25.47
C GLU A 248 -23.35 -18.31 -25.40
N GLU A 249 -23.41 -18.90 -24.20
CA GLU A 249 -23.22 -20.32 -23.82
C GLU A 249 -22.21 -21.14 -24.65
N ILE A 250 -20.99 -21.32 -24.11
CA ILE A 250 -20.10 -22.42 -24.52
C ILE A 250 -19.84 -23.33 -23.31
N PRO A 251 -20.13 -24.65 -23.38
CA PRO A 251 -19.82 -25.59 -22.32
C PRO A 251 -18.33 -25.94 -22.32
N ASP A 252 -17.76 -26.17 -21.13
CA ASP A 252 -16.39 -26.63 -20.81
C ASP A 252 -15.30 -26.41 -21.88
N VAL A 253 -14.44 -25.41 -21.64
CA VAL A 253 -13.38 -25.00 -22.56
C VAL A 253 -12.20 -25.97 -22.49
N ASP A 254 -11.83 -26.56 -23.64
CA ASP A 254 -10.57 -27.30 -23.78
C ASP A 254 -9.38 -26.33 -23.71
N LEU A 255 -8.49 -26.56 -22.75
CA LEU A 255 -7.34 -25.70 -22.50
C LEU A 255 -6.38 -25.63 -23.70
N ALA A 256 -6.31 -26.69 -24.52
CA ALA A 256 -5.49 -26.71 -25.73
C ALA A 256 -6.02 -25.77 -26.81
N ASP A 257 -7.34 -25.66 -26.97
CA ASP A 257 -7.98 -24.79 -27.95
C ASP A 257 -7.87 -23.31 -27.53
N LEU A 258 -7.94 -23.01 -26.22
CA LEU A 258 -7.74 -21.67 -25.67
C LEU A 258 -6.32 -21.15 -25.91
N ILE A 259 -5.31 -22.02 -25.76
CA ILE A 259 -3.90 -21.70 -26.03
C ILE A 259 -3.68 -21.47 -27.53
N ALA A 260 -4.30 -22.29 -28.39
CA ALA A 260 -4.21 -22.14 -29.84
C ALA A 260 -4.88 -20.85 -30.34
N ALA A 261 -6.00 -20.43 -29.74
CA ALA A 261 -6.70 -19.20 -30.08
C ALA A 261 -5.94 -17.92 -29.70
N LEU A 262 -5.10 -17.97 -28.66
CA LEU A 262 -4.33 -16.82 -28.16
C LEU A 262 -3.05 -16.52 -28.96
N GLN A 263 -2.62 -17.39 -29.89
CA GLN A 263 -1.35 -17.25 -30.66
C GLN A 263 -0.09 -17.03 -29.79
N ILE A 264 -0.09 -17.51 -28.54
CA ILE A 264 1.06 -17.36 -27.63
C ILE A 264 1.96 -18.60 -27.74
N SER A 265 3.17 -18.43 -28.25
CA SER A 265 4.20 -19.47 -28.26
C SER A 265 5.02 -19.41 -26.96
N VAL A 266 4.61 -20.14 -25.92
CA VAL A 266 5.37 -20.30 -24.67
C VAL A 266 5.63 -21.78 -24.41
N SER A 267 6.89 -22.15 -24.15
CA SER A 267 7.26 -23.47 -23.65
C SER A 267 7.00 -23.54 -22.15
N LEU A 268 5.97 -24.29 -21.75
CA LEU A 268 5.61 -24.49 -20.34
C LEU A 268 6.62 -25.41 -19.64
N THR A 269 7.11 -25.01 -18.46
CA THR A 269 7.84 -25.91 -17.54
C THR A 269 6.94 -26.24 -16.34
N PRO A 270 7.05 -27.44 -15.72
CA PRO A 270 6.15 -27.88 -14.66
C PRO A 270 6.12 -26.99 -13.40
N SER A 271 7.12 -26.12 -13.21
CA SER A 271 7.20 -25.20 -12.07
C SER A 271 6.26 -23.98 -12.16
N LEU A 272 5.51 -23.85 -13.26
CA LEU A 272 4.59 -22.72 -13.54
C LEU A 272 3.10 -23.12 -13.55
N MET A 273 2.74 -24.37 -13.30
CA MET A 273 1.34 -24.79 -13.17
C MET A 273 0.87 -24.64 -11.72
N PRO A 274 -0.26 -23.95 -11.44
CA PRO A 274 -1.01 -24.20 -10.22
C PRO A 274 -1.53 -25.64 -10.26
N GLN A 275 -1.64 -26.28 -9.09
CA GLN A 275 -2.31 -27.58 -8.93
C GLN A 275 -3.81 -27.40 -9.26
N ILE A 276 -4.15 -27.46 -10.54
CA ILE A 276 -5.54 -27.57 -11.01
C ILE A 276 -5.78 -29.07 -11.15
N ASP A 277 -6.89 -29.55 -10.58
CA ASP A 277 -7.36 -30.92 -10.71
C ASP A 277 -8.36 -30.95 -11.89
N PRO A 278 -7.91 -31.20 -13.13
CA PRO A 278 -8.83 -31.35 -14.25
C PRO A 278 -9.74 -32.56 -13.99
N ASP A 279 -10.95 -32.52 -14.54
CA ASP A 279 -11.80 -33.71 -14.51
C ASP A 279 -11.16 -34.88 -15.29
N GLU A 280 -11.78 -36.08 -15.21
CA GLU A 280 -11.26 -37.30 -15.84
C GLU A 280 -11.05 -37.16 -17.37
N ASP A 281 -11.62 -36.14 -18.01
CA ASP A 281 -11.52 -35.83 -19.44
C ASP A 281 -10.55 -34.67 -19.75
N GLY A 282 -9.89 -34.07 -18.75
CA GLY A 282 -8.89 -33.01 -18.94
C GLY A 282 -9.45 -31.58 -18.98
N LYS A 283 -10.72 -31.38 -18.62
CA LYS A 283 -11.42 -30.09 -18.69
C LYS A 283 -11.42 -29.39 -17.33
N VAL A 284 -11.57 -28.06 -17.38
CA VAL A 284 -11.61 -27.19 -16.20
C VAL A 284 -12.80 -26.23 -16.32
N GLY A 285 -13.37 -25.83 -15.18
CA GLY A 285 -14.49 -24.90 -15.15
C GLY A 285 -14.16 -23.54 -15.79
N LEU A 286 -15.19 -22.82 -16.26
CA LEU A 286 -15.05 -21.50 -16.90
C LEU A 286 -14.27 -20.48 -16.04
N PRO A 287 -14.47 -20.39 -14.71
CA PRO A 287 -13.64 -19.54 -13.84
C PRO A 287 -12.15 -19.90 -13.86
N GLU A 288 -11.83 -21.20 -13.86
CA GLU A 288 -10.48 -21.72 -13.90
C GLU A 288 -9.83 -21.53 -15.28
N ALA A 289 -10.59 -21.68 -16.37
CA ALA A 289 -10.13 -21.39 -17.74
C ALA A 289 -9.84 -19.88 -17.94
N ILE A 290 -10.70 -19.00 -17.39
CA ILE A 290 -10.48 -17.54 -17.38
C ILE A 290 -9.22 -17.19 -16.57
N TYR A 291 -9.03 -17.83 -15.42
CA TYR A 291 -7.84 -17.65 -14.59
C TYR A 291 -6.56 -18.06 -15.33
N VAL A 292 -6.55 -19.21 -15.99
CA VAL A 292 -5.39 -19.68 -16.77
C VAL A 292 -5.13 -18.80 -17.99
N ALA A 293 -6.15 -18.33 -18.71
CA ALA A 293 -5.99 -17.38 -19.82
C ALA A 293 -5.38 -16.04 -19.36
N GLN A 294 -5.80 -15.52 -18.21
CA GLN A 294 -5.25 -14.29 -17.63
C GLN A 294 -3.79 -14.45 -17.20
N VAL A 295 -3.41 -15.60 -16.64
CA VAL A 295 -2.03 -15.93 -16.28
C VAL A 295 -1.15 -16.09 -17.54
N LEU A 296 -1.64 -16.80 -18.56
CA LEU A 296 -0.91 -17.03 -19.82
C LEU A 296 -0.75 -15.77 -20.68
N ALA A 297 -1.71 -14.83 -20.61
CA ALA A 297 -1.63 -13.53 -21.28
C ALA A 297 -0.74 -12.50 -20.55
N GLY A 298 -0.12 -12.86 -19.42
CA GLY A 298 0.69 -11.94 -18.61
C GLY A 298 -0.13 -10.85 -17.91
N LEU A 299 -1.44 -11.07 -17.70
CA LEU A 299 -2.39 -10.11 -17.15
C LEU A 299 -2.53 -10.19 -15.62
N ARG A 300 -1.95 -11.21 -14.98
CA ARG A 300 -1.64 -11.21 -13.54
C ARG A 300 -0.28 -11.85 -13.33
N PHE A 301 0.69 -11.07 -12.83
CA PHE A 301 1.78 -11.68 -12.07
C PHE A 301 1.14 -12.45 -10.93
N LEU A 302 1.56 -13.70 -10.71
CA LEU A 302 1.33 -14.38 -9.44
C LEU A 302 1.64 -13.35 -8.34
N PRO A 303 0.71 -13.00 -7.44
CA PRO A 303 1.13 -12.20 -6.30
C PRO A 303 2.26 -13.00 -5.65
N PRO A 304 3.45 -12.41 -5.42
CA PRO A 304 4.33 -13.00 -4.41
C PRO A 304 3.47 -13.16 -3.15
N MET A 305 3.65 -14.27 -2.43
CA MET A 305 2.96 -14.55 -1.16
C MET A 305 2.63 -13.25 -0.42
N ARG A 306 1.33 -12.99 -0.24
CA ARG A 306 0.76 -11.69 0.13
C ARG A 306 1.13 -11.36 1.59
N GLU A 307 2.36 -10.90 1.82
CA GLU A 307 2.73 -10.23 3.07
C GLU A 307 2.20 -8.79 3.03
N TYR A 308 1.27 -8.46 3.92
CA TYR A 308 0.74 -7.11 4.02
C TYR A 308 1.54 -6.29 5.01
N PHE A 309 2.40 -5.42 4.51
CA PHE A 309 3.18 -4.56 5.40
C PHE A 309 2.30 -3.46 6.04
N LEU A 310 2.18 -3.47 7.37
CA LEU A 310 1.60 -2.38 8.16
C LEU A 310 2.75 -1.61 8.83
N SER A 311 3.11 -0.44 8.32
CA SER A 311 4.27 0.30 8.84
C SER A 311 4.09 1.80 8.62
N GLY A 312 4.60 2.64 9.52
CA GLY A 312 4.53 4.10 9.38
C GLY A 312 3.33 4.73 10.09
N ILE A 313 2.79 5.83 9.53
CA ILE A 313 1.75 6.63 10.17
C ILE A 313 0.38 6.28 9.58
N ILE A 314 -0.59 6.00 10.45
CA ILE A 314 -2.01 5.89 10.11
C ILE A 314 -2.64 7.25 10.39
N PHE A 315 -2.94 7.99 9.31
CA PHE A 315 -3.42 9.38 9.36
C PHE A 315 -4.89 9.54 8.91
N GLU A 316 -5.54 8.45 8.50
CA GLU A 316 -6.97 8.36 8.22
C GLU A 316 -7.54 7.05 8.77
N ASP A 317 -8.85 7.02 9.00
CA ASP A 317 -9.52 5.84 9.55
C ASP A 317 -9.21 4.61 8.69
N THR A 318 -8.65 3.57 9.32
CA THR A 318 -8.12 2.39 8.64
C THR A 318 -8.71 1.14 9.26
N THR A 319 -9.15 0.22 8.41
CA THR A 319 -9.63 -1.11 8.84
C THR A 319 -8.65 -2.18 8.37
N LEU A 320 -8.23 -3.03 9.30
CA LEU A 320 -7.48 -4.25 9.01
C LEU A 320 -8.46 -5.42 9.00
N ASP A 321 -8.56 -6.10 7.87
CA ASP A 321 -9.51 -7.20 7.63
C ASP A 321 -8.79 -8.56 7.44
N LEU A 322 -9.58 -9.62 7.38
CA LEU A 322 -9.04 -10.98 7.19
C LEU A 322 -8.41 -11.19 5.81
N GLU A 323 -8.85 -10.46 4.77
CA GLU A 323 -8.23 -10.55 3.45
C GLU A 323 -6.78 -10.07 3.49
N GLY A 324 -6.52 -9.10 4.37
CA GLY A 324 -5.22 -8.54 4.74
C GLY A 324 -4.29 -9.40 5.59
N SER A 325 -4.80 -10.49 6.15
CA SER A 325 -4.07 -11.21 7.19
C SER A 325 -3.12 -12.28 6.61
N PRO A 326 -1.88 -12.42 7.12
CA PRO A 326 -1.26 -11.66 8.19
C PRO A 326 -0.74 -10.28 7.75
N TYR A 327 -0.86 -9.30 8.65
CA TYR A 327 -0.21 -8.00 8.51
C TYR A 327 1.16 -8.02 9.18
N THR A 328 2.22 -7.81 8.41
CA THR A 328 3.61 -7.78 8.90
C THR A 328 4.05 -6.35 9.21
N ILE A 329 4.45 -6.08 10.44
CA ILE A 329 4.98 -4.80 10.89
C ILE A 329 6.51 -4.79 10.76
N THR A 330 7.02 -3.97 9.84
CA THR A 330 8.46 -3.87 9.52
C THR A 330 9.09 -2.53 9.92
N LYS A 331 8.28 -1.61 10.44
CA LYS A 331 8.69 -0.38 11.14
C LYS A 331 7.62 -0.03 12.17
N ASN A 332 7.92 0.88 13.11
CA ASN A 332 6.91 1.38 14.06
C ASN A 332 5.66 1.87 13.32
N VAL A 333 4.50 1.55 13.89
CA VAL A 333 3.19 2.02 13.42
C VAL A 333 2.70 3.07 14.40
N ARG A 334 2.20 4.21 13.91
CA ARG A 334 1.61 5.27 14.74
C ARG A 334 0.23 5.66 14.24
N VAL A 335 -0.79 5.45 15.06
CA VAL A 335 -2.17 5.95 14.84
C VAL A 335 -2.24 7.38 15.35
N LEU A 336 -2.49 8.35 14.47
CA LEU A 336 -2.51 9.77 14.85
C LEU A 336 -3.73 10.16 15.69
N PRO A 337 -3.68 11.28 16.44
CA PRO A 337 -4.84 11.83 17.12
C PRO A 337 -6.02 12.06 16.17
N GLY A 338 -7.23 11.68 16.58
CA GLY A 338 -8.45 11.83 15.78
C GLY A 338 -8.68 10.74 14.73
N VAL A 339 -7.76 9.78 14.60
CA VAL A 339 -7.83 8.66 13.65
C VAL A 339 -8.18 7.36 14.36
N THR A 340 -8.97 6.51 13.73
CA THR A 340 -9.36 5.19 14.22
C THR A 340 -8.68 4.06 13.44
N LEU A 341 -7.98 3.18 14.15
CA LEU A 341 -7.56 1.88 13.64
C LEU A 341 -8.56 0.80 14.08
N THR A 342 -9.32 0.26 13.14
CA THR A 342 -10.22 -0.88 13.36
C THR A 342 -9.51 -2.16 12.98
N ILE A 343 -9.57 -3.19 13.83
CA ILE A 343 -9.00 -4.51 13.55
C ILE A 343 -10.11 -5.54 13.66
N GLU A 344 -10.41 -6.22 12.57
CA GLU A 344 -11.49 -7.21 12.50
C GLU A 344 -11.13 -8.52 13.24
N PRO A 345 -12.15 -9.28 13.69
CA PRO A 345 -11.93 -10.59 14.31
C PRO A 345 -11.09 -11.54 13.46
N GLY A 346 -10.19 -12.27 14.11
CA GLY A 346 -9.32 -13.27 13.47
C GLY A 346 -8.09 -12.71 12.75
N VAL A 347 -7.93 -11.38 12.68
CA VAL A 347 -6.75 -10.77 12.05
C VAL A 347 -5.49 -11.09 12.86
N LYS A 348 -4.46 -11.56 12.15
CA LYS A 348 -3.09 -11.73 12.65
C LYS A 348 -2.21 -10.56 12.26
N ILE A 349 -1.47 -10.04 13.22
CA ILE A 349 -0.46 -8.99 13.11
C ILE A 349 0.87 -9.52 13.65
N GLU A 350 1.91 -9.46 12.82
CA GLU A 350 3.23 -10.03 13.11
C GLU A 350 4.31 -8.96 13.05
N PHE A 351 5.14 -8.85 14.08
CA PHE A 351 6.22 -7.86 14.11
C PHE A 351 7.56 -8.50 13.68
N GLU A 352 8.15 -8.02 12.58
CA GLU A 352 9.41 -8.53 12.00
C GLU A 352 10.67 -8.01 12.73
N GLY A 353 10.49 -7.15 13.73
CA GLY A 353 11.58 -6.58 14.49
C GLY A 353 11.11 -5.95 15.79
N ASN A 354 12.03 -5.22 16.43
CA ASN A 354 11.76 -4.52 17.70
C ASN A 354 10.93 -3.24 17.46
N TYR A 355 9.74 -3.40 16.89
CA TYR A 355 8.82 -2.33 16.51
C TYR A 355 7.62 -2.27 17.45
N SER A 356 6.94 -1.12 17.48
CA SER A 356 5.73 -0.88 18.28
C SER A 356 4.52 -0.56 17.42
N LEU A 357 3.33 -0.82 17.98
CA LEU A 357 2.09 -0.20 17.57
C LEU A 357 1.78 0.92 18.57
N TRP A 358 1.95 2.17 18.15
CA TRP A 358 1.72 3.36 18.94
C TRP A 358 0.36 3.97 18.60
N VAL A 359 -0.49 4.18 19.59
CA VAL A 359 -1.84 4.71 19.43
C VAL A 359 -1.92 6.05 20.15
N ASP A 360 -1.97 7.15 19.40
CA ASP A 360 -2.35 8.48 19.92
C ASP A 360 -3.80 8.85 19.57
N GLY A 361 -4.42 8.10 18.66
CA GLY A 361 -5.83 8.23 18.28
C GLY A 361 -6.72 7.23 19.01
N ARG A 362 -7.43 6.42 18.22
CA ARG A 362 -8.32 5.36 18.69
C ARG A 362 -7.93 4.02 18.06
N ILE A 363 -8.00 2.95 18.84
CA ILE A 363 -7.96 1.57 18.33
C ILE A 363 -9.21 0.81 18.74
N ASP A 364 -9.86 0.17 17.78
CA ASP A 364 -10.98 -0.74 18.01
C ASP A 364 -10.59 -2.14 17.54
N ALA A 365 -9.95 -2.90 18.44
CA ALA A 365 -9.59 -4.30 18.23
C ALA A 365 -10.60 -5.19 18.96
N ASN A 366 -11.67 -5.57 18.26
CA ASN A 366 -12.78 -6.34 18.82
C ASN A 366 -12.78 -7.75 18.21
N GLY A 367 -11.95 -8.66 18.74
CA GLY A 367 -12.00 -10.06 18.35
C GLY A 367 -13.28 -10.75 18.84
N THR A 368 -13.34 -12.07 18.64
CA THR A 368 -14.32 -12.92 19.33
C THR A 368 -13.63 -14.13 19.96
N GLU A 369 -14.30 -14.81 20.88
CA GLU A 369 -13.80 -16.06 21.46
C GLU A 369 -13.47 -17.11 20.39
N ALA A 370 -14.28 -17.17 19.32
CA ALA A 370 -14.07 -18.10 18.21
C ALA A 370 -12.96 -17.65 17.24
N THR A 371 -12.76 -16.35 17.09
CA THR A 371 -11.81 -15.74 16.15
C THR A 371 -11.06 -14.59 16.83
N PRO A 372 -10.08 -14.92 17.70
CA PRO A 372 -9.33 -13.90 18.39
C PRO A 372 -8.37 -13.17 17.44
N ILE A 373 -8.13 -11.89 17.69
CA ILE A 373 -7.08 -11.11 17.01
C ILE A 373 -5.72 -11.54 17.58
N THR A 374 -4.69 -11.70 16.76
CA THR A 374 -3.36 -12.14 17.24
C THR A 374 -2.30 -11.07 16.98
N PHE A 375 -1.59 -10.63 18.02
CA PHE A 375 -0.40 -9.77 17.95
C PHE A 375 0.82 -10.58 18.42
N THR A 376 1.76 -10.86 17.51
CA THR A 376 2.88 -11.77 17.79
C THR A 376 4.16 -11.40 17.03
N SER A 377 5.26 -12.10 17.28
CA SER A 377 6.49 -11.93 16.51
C SER A 377 6.43 -12.68 15.19
N ALA A 378 6.97 -12.10 14.12
CA ALA A 378 7.14 -12.80 12.82
C ALA A 378 8.30 -13.80 12.82
N ARG A 379 9.07 -13.92 13.92
CA ARG A 379 10.22 -14.84 13.98
C ARG A 379 9.75 -16.29 14.02
N SER A 380 10.51 -17.18 13.36
CA SER A 380 10.26 -18.62 13.36
C SER A 380 10.38 -19.28 14.74
N ASN A 381 11.17 -18.68 15.64
CA ASN A 381 11.25 -19.07 17.05
C ASN A 381 11.07 -17.81 17.92
N PRO A 382 9.81 -17.43 18.22
CA PRO A 382 9.52 -16.25 19.01
C PRO A 382 10.13 -16.36 20.42
N SER A 383 10.49 -15.21 20.99
CA SER A 383 10.92 -15.11 22.39
C SER A 383 10.38 -13.82 23.01
N PRO A 384 10.16 -13.76 24.32
CA PRO A 384 9.76 -12.54 25.01
C PRO A 384 10.68 -11.35 24.63
N GLY A 385 10.08 -10.20 24.33
CA GLY A 385 10.82 -8.99 23.94
C GLY A 385 11.24 -8.90 22.47
N ASN A 386 10.67 -9.71 21.58
CA ASN A 386 10.97 -9.64 20.14
C ASN A 386 10.43 -8.37 19.46
N TRP A 387 9.36 -7.79 20.00
CA TRP A 387 8.76 -6.53 19.59
C TRP A 387 8.42 -5.69 20.83
N GLN A 388 8.14 -4.39 20.68
CA GLN A 388 8.04 -3.50 21.84
C GLN A 388 6.73 -3.65 22.61
N GLY A 389 5.61 -3.76 21.91
CA GLY A 389 4.28 -3.76 22.53
C GLY A 389 3.27 -2.88 21.81
N ILE A 390 2.05 -2.88 22.34
CA ILE A 390 0.99 -1.94 21.99
C ILE A 390 1.03 -0.79 22.99
N TYR A 391 1.30 0.42 22.52
CA TYR A 391 1.44 1.61 23.36
C TYR A 391 0.29 2.57 23.13
N PHE A 392 -0.40 2.96 24.20
CA PHE A 392 -1.40 4.03 24.21
C PHE A 392 -0.76 5.31 24.77
N GLY A 393 -0.65 6.33 23.92
CA GLY A 393 -0.16 7.66 24.26
C GLY A 393 -1.24 8.54 24.89
N GLU A 394 -0.83 9.73 25.34
CA GLU A 394 -1.69 10.66 26.06
C GLU A 394 -2.98 10.97 25.28
N GLY A 395 -4.13 10.77 25.93
CA GLY A 395 -5.44 11.02 25.33
C GLY A 395 -5.93 9.95 24.34
N ALA A 396 -5.16 8.89 24.12
CA ALA A 396 -5.59 7.77 23.30
C ALA A 396 -6.81 7.06 23.89
N THR A 397 -7.68 6.57 23.01
CA THR A 397 -8.94 5.91 23.38
C THR A 397 -9.11 4.58 22.68
N GLY A 398 -10.17 3.86 23.03
CA GLY A 398 -10.58 2.65 22.33
C GLY A 398 -10.54 1.42 23.22
N ASN A 399 -10.49 0.26 22.57
CA ASN A 399 -10.63 -1.01 23.24
C ASN A 399 -9.81 -2.11 22.55
N ILE A 400 -9.30 -3.02 23.36
CA ILE A 400 -8.71 -4.28 22.91
C ILE A 400 -9.44 -5.40 23.61
N SER A 401 -10.10 -6.25 22.84
CA SER A 401 -10.81 -7.41 23.35
C SER A 401 -10.68 -8.64 22.48
N TYR A 402 -10.80 -9.81 23.13
CA TYR A 402 -10.65 -11.12 22.49
C TYR A 402 -9.39 -11.19 21.62
N SER A 403 -8.27 -10.75 22.18
CA SER A 403 -6.97 -10.72 21.50
C SER A 403 -5.95 -11.61 22.22
N VAL A 404 -5.04 -12.19 21.46
CA VAL A 404 -3.84 -12.87 21.94
C VAL A 404 -2.64 -11.96 21.68
N ILE A 405 -1.94 -11.56 22.73
CA ILE A 405 -0.79 -10.66 22.67
C ILE A 405 0.41 -11.39 23.28
N GLU A 406 1.42 -11.67 22.45
CA GLU A 406 2.54 -12.51 22.88
C GLU A 406 3.90 -12.10 22.33
N TYR A 407 4.96 -12.47 23.07
CA TYR A 407 6.37 -12.24 22.73
C TYR A 407 6.81 -10.76 22.67
N ALA A 408 6.00 -9.86 23.21
CA ALA A 408 6.32 -8.44 23.32
C ALA A 408 7.32 -8.14 24.44
N ASN A 409 7.90 -6.94 24.46
CA ASN A 409 8.65 -6.44 25.61
C ASN A 409 7.68 -6.09 26.73
N ARG A 410 6.65 -5.31 26.41
CA ARG A 410 5.45 -5.12 27.23
C ARG A 410 4.25 -5.45 26.36
N GLY A 411 3.25 -6.17 26.88
CA GLY A 411 2.07 -6.53 26.09
C GLY A 411 1.28 -5.29 25.69
N ILE A 412 0.69 -4.64 26.69
CA ILE A 412 -0.04 -3.37 26.55
C ILE A 412 0.56 -2.36 27.54
N GLU A 413 0.94 -1.19 27.02
CA GLU A 413 1.42 -0.06 27.82
C GLU A 413 0.49 1.14 27.64
N CYS A 414 0.07 1.76 28.74
CA CYS A 414 -0.75 2.98 28.73
C CYS A 414 -0.04 4.10 29.48
N TYR A 415 0.09 5.26 28.83
CA TYR A 415 0.65 6.47 29.41
C TYR A 415 -0.37 7.60 29.33
N SER A 416 -0.95 7.98 30.47
CA SER A 416 -2.02 8.99 30.53
C SER A 416 -3.19 8.69 29.56
N ALA A 417 -3.47 7.40 29.38
CA ALA A 417 -4.52 6.86 28.52
C ALA A 417 -5.29 5.79 29.29
N SER A 418 -6.60 5.69 29.07
CA SER A 418 -7.48 4.77 29.81
C SER A 418 -8.37 3.95 28.86
N PRO A 419 -7.80 3.10 27.99
CA PRO A 419 -8.58 2.20 27.14
C PRO A 419 -9.29 1.11 27.95
N THR A 420 -10.18 0.36 27.29
CA THR A 420 -10.72 -0.89 27.85
C THR A 420 -9.87 -2.08 27.39
N ILE A 421 -9.36 -2.86 28.33
CA ILE A 421 -8.55 -4.07 28.10
C ILE A 421 -9.32 -5.24 28.68
N ARG A 422 -10.02 -6.02 27.83
CA ARG A 422 -10.87 -7.10 28.33
C ARG A 422 -10.85 -8.37 27.51
N ASP A 423 -11.08 -9.51 28.13
CA ASP A 423 -11.23 -10.80 27.44
C ASP A 423 -10.00 -11.19 26.60
N ASN A 424 -8.79 -10.74 26.96
CA ASN A 424 -7.56 -11.00 26.21
C ASN A 424 -6.70 -12.10 26.87
N THR A 425 -5.84 -12.73 26.08
CA THR A 425 -4.71 -13.52 26.58
C THR A 425 -3.41 -12.74 26.35
N ILE A 426 -2.70 -12.38 27.41
CA ILE A 426 -1.45 -11.62 27.37
C ILE A 426 -0.34 -12.48 27.97
N GLN A 427 0.60 -12.92 27.14
CA GLN A 427 1.56 -13.94 27.56
C GLN A 427 2.96 -13.79 26.98
N ASN A 428 3.93 -14.46 27.61
CA ASN A 428 5.31 -14.54 27.11
C ASN A 428 5.92 -13.15 26.84
N THR A 429 5.63 -12.15 27.68
CA THR A 429 6.23 -10.82 27.56
C THR A 429 7.45 -10.66 28.47
N TYR A 430 8.45 -9.90 28.01
CA TYR A 430 9.74 -9.83 28.72
C TYR A 430 9.67 -9.02 30.02
N ARG A 431 8.94 -7.89 30.04
CA ARG A 431 8.85 -7.00 31.21
C ARG A 431 7.51 -7.11 31.91
N SER A 432 6.41 -6.91 31.20
CA SER A 432 5.08 -6.87 31.81
C SER A 432 3.97 -7.15 30.81
N GLY A 433 2.95 -7.90 31.22
CA GLY A 433 1.74 -8.10 30.43
C GLY A 433 1.01 -6.77 30.22
N VAL A 434 0.64 -6.09 31.31
CA VAL A 434 0.01 -4.76 31.29
C VAL A 434 0.83 -3.76 32.11
N TYR A 435 1.12 -2.59 31.56
CA TYR A 435 1.86 -1.52 32.22
C TYR A 435 1.08 -0.21 32.17
N LEU A 436 0.71 0.33 33.34
CA LEU A 436 -0.13 1.52 33.45
C LEU A 436 0.63 2.65 34.15
N THR A 437 0.66 3.83 33.53
CA THR A 437 1.21 5.06 34.12
C THR A 437 0.19 6.19 33.97
N ASN A 438 -0.18 6.83 35.08
CA ASN A 438 -1.21 7.88 35.11
C ASN A 438 -2.52 7.43 34.43
N SER A 439 -2.89 6.16 34.61
CA SER A 439 -3.98 5.53 33.85
C SER A 439 -5.05 4.96 34.78
N SER A 440 -6.28 4.98 34.27
CA SER A 440 -7.46 4.34 34.87
C SER A 440 -8.10 3.36 33.88
N ALA A 441 -7.29 2.75 33.01
CA ALA A 441 -7.73 1.73 32.05
C ALA A 441 -8.51 0.62 32.77
N SER A 442 -9.60 0.14 32.17
CA SER A 442 -10.32 -1.00 32.74
C SER A 442 -9.62 -2.29 32.33
N VAL A 443 -9.28 -3.15 33.30
CA VAL A 443 -8.61 -4.44 33.06
C VAL A 443 -9.52 -5.57 33.55
N GLU A 444 -10.25 -6.17 32.62
CA GLU A 444 -11.36 -7.09 32.94
C GLU A 444 -11.24 -8.44 32.24
N ASN A 445 -11.46 -9.56 32.93
CA ASN A 445 -11.57 -10.89 32.33
C ASN A 445 -10.39 -11.33 31.43
N ASN A 446 -9.18 -10.80 31.66
CA ASN A 446 -8.00 -11.17 30.90
C ASN A 446 -7.31 -12.39 31.53
N THR A 447 -6.65 -13.20 30.71
CA THR A 447 -5.64 -14.17 31.15
C THR A 447 -4.26 -13.57 30.94
N ILE A 448 -3.54 -13.29 32.03
CA ILE A 448 -2.22 -12.66 32.03
C ILE A 448 -1.21 -13.63 32.63
N GLN A 449 -0.37 -14.24 31.79
CA GLN A 449 0.47 -15.36 32.21
C GLN A 449 1.86 -15.42 31.58
N SER A 450 2.83 -16.04 32.25
CA SER A 450 4.17 -16.26 31.68
C SER A 450 4.87 -14.96 31.23
N ASN A 451 4.63 -13.88 31.96
CA ASN A 451 5.27 -12.57 31.75
C ASN A 451 6.28 -12.28 32.85
N GLY A 452 7.10 -11.25 32.70
CA GLY A 452 7.85 -10.68 33.84
C GLY A 452 6.90 -10.26 34.97
N TRP A 453 6.28 -9.09 34.85
CA TRP A 453 5.13 -8.73 35.68
C TRP A 453 3.84 -9.12 34.97
N GLY A 454 2.85 -9.67 35.67
CA GLY A 454 1.51 -9.74 35.13
C GLY A 454 1.00 -8.33 34.83
N MET A 455 1.01 -7.49 35.87
CA MET A 455 0.63 -6.09 35.77
C MET A 455 1.59 -5.19 36.55
N ALA A 456 1.82 -3.97 36.08
CA ALA A 456 2.54 -2.94 36.82
C ALA A 456 1.80 -1.60 36.77
N LEU A 457 1.57 -1.00 37.93
CA LEU A 457 0.76 0.20 38.13
C LEU A 457 1.62 1.30 38.76
N HIS A 458 1.69 2.44 38.08
CA HIS A 458 2.39 3.65 38.54
C HIS A 458 1.42 4.83 38.50
N ASN A 459 1.14 5.43 39.67
CA ASN A 459 0.15 6.51 39.82
C ASN A 459 -1.16 6.21 39.07
N SER A 460 -1.64 4.97 39.19
CA SER A 460 -2.72 4.41 38.40
C SER A 460 -3.74 3.72 39.30
N SER A 461 -5.03 3.92 39.04
CA SER A 461 -6.12 3.38 39.86
C SER A 461 -7.16 2.64 39.02
N PRO A 462 -6.76 1.59 38.28
CA PRO A 462 -7.66 0.84 37.43
C PRO A 462 -8.63 -0.04 38.25
N PRO A 463 -9.84 -0.32 37.74
CA PRO A 463 -10.55 -1.53 38.13
C PRO A 463 -9.85 -2.76 37.51
N VAL A 464 -9.54 -3.74 38.36
CA VAL A 464 -8.93 -5.04 37.99
C VAL A 464 -9.91 -6.12 38.41
N ILE A 465 -10.69 -6.63 37.45
CA ILE A 465 -11.87 -7.46 37.72
C ILE A 465 -11.87 -8.75 36.90
N GLY A 466 -12.13 -9.90 37.52
CA GLY A 466 -12.37 -11.13 36.74
C GLY A 466 -11.13 -11.71 36.03
N ASN A 467 -9.93 -11.17 36.27
CA ASN A 467 -8.72 -11.60 35.56
C ASN A 467 -8.14 -12.89 36.15
N THR A 468 -7.47 -13.67 35.32
CA THR A 468 -6.58 -14.76 35.75
C THR A 468 -5.13 -14.30 35.57
N ILE A 469 -4.40 -14.09 36.67
CA ILE A 469 -3.02 -13.62 36.69
C ILE A 469 -2.16 -14.72 37.33
N ARG A 470 -1.44 -15.48 36.50
CA ARG A 470 -0.71 -16.66 36.96
C ARG A 470 0.57 -16.95 36.20
N ASP A 471 1.48 -17.72 36.77
CA ASP A 471 2.71 -18.16 36.12
C ASP A 471 3.57 -16.99 35.58
N ASN A 472 3.37 -15.79 36.09
CA ASN A 472 4.26 -14.66 35.80
C ASN A 472 5.45 -14.71 36.75
N ASP A 473 6.52 -13.99 36.43
CA ASP A 473 7.61 -13.82 37.38
C ASP A 473 7.02 -13.19 38.64
N ASN A 474 6.30 -12.08 38.53
CA ASN A 474 5.50 -11.52 39.62
C ASN A 474 4.09 -11.19 39.12
N GLY A 475 3.11 -11.21 40.01
CA GLY A 475 1.70 -10.94 39.68
C GLY A 475 1.48 -9.45 39.40
N ILE A 476 1.11 -8.68 40.43
CA ILE A 476 0.78 -7.25 40.30
C ILE A 476 1.77 -6.39 41.09
N LEU A 477 2.43 -5.45 40.42
CA LEU A 477 3.15 -4.34 41.06
C LEU A 477 2.24 -3.12 41.22
N ILE A 478 2.20 -2.56 42.43
CA ILE A 478 1.41 -1.39 42.78
C ILE A 478 2.34 -0.34 43.41
N GLU A 479 2.62 0.75 42.70
CA GLU A 479 3.54 1.79 43.14
C GLU A 479 3.03 3.21 42.88
N ASP A 480 3.73 4.20 43.43
CA ASP A 480 3.54 5.63 43.15
C ASP A 480 2.13 6.15 43.47
N ASP A 481 1.65 5.86 44.68
CA ASP A 481 0.32 6.29 45.16
C ASP A 481 -0.84 5.78 44.27
N SER A 482 -0.72 4.54 43.76
CA SER A 482 -1.77 3.83 43.01
C SER A 482 -2.89 3.30 43.93
N TYR A 483 -4.16 3.30 43.49
CA TYR A 483 -5.29 2.79 44.30
C TYR A 483 -6.24 1.92 43.46
N PRO A 484 -5.78 0.78 42.93
CA PRO A 484 -6.64 -0.11 42.16
C PRO A 484 -7.75 -0.73 43.03
N THR A 485 -8.87 -1.07 42.40
CA THR A 485 -9.84 -2.01 42.98
C THR A 485 -9.58 -3.38 42.37
N ILE A 486 -9.21 -4.36 43.19
CA ILE A 486 -8.84 -5.70 42.75
C ILE A 486 -9.89 -6.67 43.31
N THR A 487 -10.82 -7.15 42.50
CA THR A 487 -11.91 -8.02 42.94
C THR A 487 -12.22 -9.10 41.91
N ASP A 488 -12.69 -10.26 42.37
CA ASP A 488 -13.12 -11.37 41.54
C ASP A 488 -12.03 -11.92 40.60
N ASN A 489 -10.75 -11.72 40.93
CA ASN A 489 -9.62 -12.24 40.16
C ASN A 489 -9.12 -13.58 40.72
N SER A 490 -8.43 -14.33 39.87
CA SER A 490 -7.62 -15.50 40.23
C SER A 490 -6.14 -15.14 40.10
N ILE A 491 -5.46 -14.88 41.22
CA ILE A 491 -4.06 -14.40 41.27
C ILE A 491 -3.22 -15.42 42.05
N HIS A 492 -2.46 -16.26 41.36
CA HIS A 492 -1.71 -17.35 42.00
C HIS A 492 -0.56 -17.83 41.12
N ASP A 493 0.34 -18.63 41.71
CA ASP A 493 1.48 -19.24 41.00
C ASP A 493 2.37 -18.20 40.29
N ASN A 494 2.38 -16.94 40.76
CA ASN A 494 3.27 -15.91 40.23
C ASN A 494 4.61 -15.95 40.98
N SER A 495 5.43 -16.97 40.68
CA SER A 495 6.79 -17.12 41.22
C SER A 495 7.55 -18.25 40.51
N ASP A 496 8.79 -18.02 40.04
CA ASP A 496 9.65 -19.09 39.47
C ASP A 496 10.70 -19.64 40.46
N GLY A 497 10.75 -19.11 41.69
CA GLY A 497 11.76 -19.47 42.68
C GLY A 497 12.36 -18.27 43.42
N ASP A 498 12.49 -18.45 44.72
CA ASP A 498 13.24 -17.67 45.70
C ASP A 498 12.80 -16.24 46.11
N THR A 499 12.31 -15.33 45.25
CA THR A 499 11.71 -14.04 45.72
C THR A 499 10.78 -13.37 44.70
N ARG A 500 9.50 -13.74 44.67
CA ARG A 500 8.48 -13.10 43.82
C ARG A 500 7.08 -13.21 44.45
N TYR A 501 6.17 -12.30 44.07
CA TYR A 501 4.90 -12.06 44.77
C TYR A 501 3.70 -12.07 43.83
N ASP A 502 2.56 -12.57 44.31
CA ASP A 502 1.25 -12.41 43.66
C ASP A 502 0.83 -10.93 43.66
N ILE A 503 1.12 -10.21 44.74
CA ILE A 503 1.04 -8.74 44.80
C ILE A 503 2.27 -8.18 45.49
N LYS A 504 2.86 -7.14 44.88
CA LYS A 504 3.90 -6.31 45.47
C LYS A 504 3.47 -4.85 45.50
N ILE A 505 3.51 -4.27 46.69
CA ILE A 505 3.18 -2.87 46.96
C ILE A 505 4.47 -2.15 47.38
N GLY A 506 4.71 -0.95 46.85
CA GLY A 506 5.91 -0.20 47.19
C GLY A 506 5.83 1.28 46.82
N ASN A 507 6.81 2.07 47.27
CA ASN A 507 7.01 3.46 46.84
C ASN A 507 5.77 4.36 47.04
N TYR A 508 5.14 4.29 48.22
CA TYR A 508 4.09 5.21 48.65
C TYR A 508 4.67 6.32 49.53
N LYS A 509 4.13 7.54 49.41
CA LYS A 509 4.57 8.68 50.24
C LYS A 509 4.13 8.55 51.70
N ASP A 510 2.94 7.98 51.93
CA ASP A 510 2.31 7.78 53.25
C ASP A 510 1.82 6.32 53.41
N GLY A 511 2.66 5.36 53.03
CA GLY A 511 2.32 3.93 52.93
C GLY A 511 1.68 3.33 54.18
N ASP A 512 2.07 3.78 55.38
CA ASP A 512 1.56 3.31 56.68
C ASP A 512 0.03 3.47 56.86
N THR A 513 -0.63 4.24 55.99
CA THR A 513 -2.07 4.51 56.03
C THR A 513 -2.84 3.99 54.82
N VAL A 514 -2.15 3.37 53.87
CA VAL A 514 -2.71 2.94 52.59
C VAL A 514 -3.34 1.56 52.75
N ILE A 515 -4.58 1.42 52.29
CA ILE A 515 -5.27 0.13 52.21
C ILE A 515 -5.62 -0.10 50.75
N ILE A 516 -5.03 -1.13 50.15
CA ILE A 516 -5.42 -1.61 48.82
C ILE A 516 -6.58 -2.59 48.96
N ASN A 517 -7.68 -2.31 48.26
CA ASN A 517 -8.84 -3.20 48.26
C ASN A 517 -8.60 -4.38 47.31
N ALA A 518 -8.15 -5.50 47.88
CA ALA A 518 -7.98 -6.78 47.21
C ALA A 518 -8.94 -7.86 47.73
N ALA A 519 -10.16 -7.46 48.14
CA ALA A 519 -11.18 -8.41 48.59
C ALA A 519 -11.75 -9.24 47.42
N HIS A 520 -12.32 -10.41 47.75
CA HIS A 520 -13.01 -11.29 46.79
C HIS A 520 -12.13 -11.86 45.67
N ASN A 521 -10.83 -12.07 45.92
CA ASN A 521 -9.94 -12.76 44.97
C ASN A 521 -9.63 -14.20 45.42
N TRP A 522 -9.33 -15.05 44.44
CA TRP A 522 -8.76 -16.38 44.65
C TRP A 522 -7.23 -16.32 44.56
N TRP A 523 -6.55 -16.82 45.60
CA TRP A 523 -5.09 -16.72 45.75
C TRP A 523 -4.36 -18.06 45.52
N GLY A 524 -5.02 -19.02 44.85
CA GLY A 524 -4.49 -20.38 44.67
C GLY A 524 -4.65 -21.29 45.90
N ALA A 525 -4.96 -20.72 47.07
CA ALA A 525 -5.17 -21.45 48.32
C ALA A 525 -6.19 -20.76 49.23
N THR A 526 -6.67 -21.49 50.25
CA THR A 526 -7.55 -20.95 51.32
C THR A 526 -6.80 -20.68 52.63
N ALA A 527 -5.61 -21.23 52.81
CA ALA A 527 -4.85 -21.12 54.05
C ALA A 527 -3.97 -19.86 54.02
N LEU A 528 -4.14 -18.96 55.00
CA LEU A 528 -3.36 -17.72 55.10
C LEU A 528 -1.85 -17.96 55.11
N SER A 529 -1.39 -19.04 55.74
CA SER A 529 0.03 -19.42 55.76
C SER A 529 0.63 -19.73 54.39
N VAL A 530 -0.21 -19.95 53.36
CA VAL A 530 0.20 -20.13 51.97
C VAL A 530 0.08 -18.82 51.18
N ILE A 531 -0.90 -17.98 51.51
CA ILE A 531 -1.21 -16.73 50.80
C ILE A 531 -0.27 -15.60 51.24
N GLU A 532 -0.11 -15.39 52.56
CA GLU A 532 0.64 -14.26 53.13
C GLU A 532 2.08 -14.14 52.60
N PRO A 533 2.87 -15.23 52.44
CA PRO A 533 4.23 -15.12 51.90
C PRO A 533 4.31 -14.60 50.45
N ASN A 534 3.21 -14.68 49.69
CA ASN A 534 3.14 -14.22 48.31
C ASN A 534 2.66 -12.76 48.20
N ILE A 535 2.40 -12.08 49.31
CA ILE A 535 2.03 -10.67 49.35
C ILE A 535 3.19 -9.89 49.97
N TYR A 536 3.68 -8.89 49.24
CA TYR A 536 4.66 -7.93 49.74
C TYR A 536 4.00 -6.58 49.93
N ASP A 537 3.79 -6.18 51.18
CA ASP A 537 3.09 -4.96 51.58
C ASP A 537 3.81 -4.19 52.71
N TYR A 538 5.12 -4.46 52.92
CA TYR A 538 5.97 -3.86 53.95
C TYR A 538 6.82 -2.67 53.49
#